data_AF-A0A857JH96-F1
#
_entry.id   AF-A0A857JH96-F1
#
_cell.length_a   1.000
_cell.length_b   1.000
_cell.length_c   1.000
_cell.angle_alpha   90.00
_cell.angle_beta   90.00
_cell.angle_gamma   90.00
#
_symmetry.space_group_name_H-M   'P 1'
#
loop_
_entity.id
_entity.type
_entity.pdbx_description
1 polymer ?
#
loop_
_entity_poly.entity_id
_entity_poly.type
_entity_poly.pdbx_seq_one_letter_code
_entity_poly.pdbx_strand_id
1 'polypeptide(L)'
;MKNPKMVANAEKQRRFRERQKELGKQQVRGYVSPQGMESYRELSAKTGWSDSELLSNALRITYAAYKCGQIKLLNEWLKDNNK
;
A
#
# COMPACT_ATOMS: atom_id res chain seq x y z
N MET A 1 -29.35 -5.89 21.59
CA MET A 1 -29.01 -4.52 21.11
C MET A 1 -27.59 -4.51 20.56
N LYS A 2 -27.32 -3.82 19.44
CA LYS A 2 -25.94 -3.71 18.91
C LYS A 2 -25.07 -2.92 19.88
N ASN A 3 -23.85 -3.38 20.15
CA ASN A 3 -22.91 -2.71 21.04
C ASN A 3 -22.64 -1.26 20.55
N PRO A 4 -22.93 -0.22 21.35
CA PRO A 4 -22.76 1.19 20.94
C PRO A 4 -21.35 1.52 20.44
N LYS A 5 -20.31 0.89 21.00
CA LYS A 5 -18.91 1.07 20.56
C LYS A 5 -18.67 0.52 19.15
N MET A 6 -19.30 -0.60 18.80
CA MET A 6 -19.20 -1.17 17.45
C MET A 6 -19.86 -0.27 16.41
N VAL A 7 -21.01 0.31 16.74
CA VAL A 7 -21.72 1.24 15.86
C VAL A 7 -20.88 2.50 15.62
N ALA A 8 -20.34 3.10 16.68
CA ALA A 8 -19.47 4.28 16.57
C ALA A 8 -18.21 4.02 15.72
N ASN A 9 -17.58 2.85 15.87
CA ASN A 9 -16.42 2.44 15.06
C ASN A 9 -16.77 2.27 13.59
N ALA A 10 -17.90 1.62 13.29
CA ALA A 10 -18.37 1.43 11.92
C ALA A 10 -18.66 2.78 11.24
N GLU A 11 -19.30 3.72 11.94
CA GLU A 11 -19.54 5.08 11.45
C GLU A 11 -18.26 5.88 11.26
N LYS A 12 -17.28 5.75 12.16
CA LYS A 12 -15.96 6.38 12.01
C LYS A 12 -15.27 5.88 10.74
N GLN A 13 -15.28 4.57 10.50
CA GLN A 13 -14.71 3.99 9.28
C GLN A 13 -15.46 4.42 8.03
N ARG A 14 -16.80 4.54 8.09
CA ARG A 14 -17.62 5.03 6.97
C ARG A 14 -17.24 6.47 6.60
N ARG A 15 -17.24 7.38 7.58
CA ARG A 15 -16.85 8.79 7.40
C ARG A 15 -15.42 8.95 6.90
N PHE A 16 -14.51 8.08 7.32
CA PHE A 16 -13.15 8.08 6.80
C PHE A 16 -13.12 7.70 5.30
N ARG A 17 -13.81 6.62 4.90
CA ARG A 17 -13.89 6.21 3.49
C ARG A 17 -14.55 7.26 2.60
N GLU A 18 -15.62 7.90 3.09
CA GLU A 18 -16.30 9.01 2.39
C GLU A 18 -15.31 10.17 2.13
N ARG A 19 -14.60 10.63 3.16
CA ARG A 19 -13.56 11.67 3.01
C ARG A 19 -12.44 11.28 2.04
N GLN A 20 -11.98 10.03 2.05
CA GLN A 20 -10.95 9.60 1.09
C GLN A 20 -11.50 9.62 -0.35
N LYS A 21 -12.77 9.23 -0.55
CA LYS A 21 -13.43 9.26 -1.86
C LYS A 21 -13.61 10.70 -2.37
N GLU A 22 -13.97 11.63 -1.50
CA GLU A 22 -14.06 13.07 -1.83
C GLU A 22 -12.71 13.65 -2.26
N LEU A 23 -11.61 13.16 -1.70
CA LEU A 23 -10.24 13.48 -2.13
C LEU A 23 -9.82 12.75 -3.42
N GLY A 24 -10.73 12.06 -4.10
CA GLY A 24 -10.46 11.30 -5.33
C GLY A 24 -9.65 10.02 -5.11
N LYS A 25 -9.40 9.62 -3.86
CA LYS A 25 -8.63 8.41 -3.56
C LYS A 25 -9.50 7.17 -3.67
N GLN A 26 -8.97 6.15 -4.33
CA GLN A 26 -9.57 4.83 -4.41
C GLN A 26 -8.86 3.86 -3.47
N GLN A 27 -9.63 3.04 -2.75
CA GLN A 27 -9.05 2.00 -1.92
C GLN A 27 -8.59 0.83 -2.80
N VAL A 28 -7.30 0.53 -2.75
CA VAL A 28 -6.72 -0.69 -3.33
C VAL A 28 -6.60 -1.74 -2.23
N ARG A 29 -6.99 -2.99 -2.50
CA ARG A 29 -6.92 -4.10 -1.54
C ARG A 29 -6.20 -5.29 -2.17
N GLY A 30 -5.30 -5.90 -1.40
CA GLY A 30 -4.57 -7.11 -1.78
C GLY A 30 -3.85 -7.69 -0.57
N TYR A 31 -3.52 -8.98 -0.64
CA TYR A 31 -2.64 -9.62 0.34
C TYR A 31 -1.19 -9.47 -0.12
N VAL A 32 -0.29 -9.20 0.83
CA VAL A 32 1.15 -9.04 0.58
C VAL A 32 1.86 -10.25 1.14
N SER A 33 2.81 -10.81 0.39
CA SER A 33 3.64 -11.93 0.85
C SER A 33 4.51 -11.54 2.05
N PRO A 34 5.05 -12.50 2.83
CA PRO A 34 5.99 -12.20 3.91
C PRO A 34 7.21 -11.38 3.45
N GLN A 35 7.79 -11.70 2.28
CA GLN A 35 8.92 -10.96 1.71
C GLN A 35 8.53 -9.54 1.29
N GLY A 36 7.33 -9.38 0.72
CA GLY A 36 6.78 -8.06 0.41
C GLY A 36 6.56 -7.23 1.68
N MET A 37 6.15 -7.86 2.78
CA MET A 37 6.00 -7.19 4.08
C MET A 37 7.35 -6.82 4.72
N GLU A 38 8.41 -7.61 4.49
CA GLU A 38 9.77 -7.24 4.88
C GLU A 38 10.22 -5.98 4.14
N SER A 39 10.03 -5.96 2.82
CA SER A 39 10.32 -4.81 1.96
C SER A 39 9.54 -3.57 2.41
N TYR A 40 8.24 -3.73 2.71
CA TYR A 40 7.41 -2.66 3.26
C TYR A 40 7.95 -2.10 4.58
N ARG A 41 8.35 -2.96 5.53
CA ARG A 41 8.88 -2.52 6.83
C ARG A 41 10.17 -1.73 6.67
N GLU A 42 11.08 -2.22 5.83
CA GLU A 42 12.36 -1.54 5.57
C GLU A 42 12.13 -0.18 4.90
N LEU A 43 11.28 -0.13 3.87
CA LEU A 43 10.96 1.11 3.18
C LEU A 43 10.25 2.10 4.10
N SER A 44 9.27 1.66 4.90
CA SER A 44 8.57 2.52 5.85
C SER A 44 9.53 3.11 6.89
N ALA A 45 10.43 2.29 7.44
CA ALA A 45 11.44 2.73 8.41
C ALA A 45 12.42 3.75 7.82
N LYS A 46 12.86 3.57 6.57
CA LYS A 46 13.84 4.46 5.91
C LYS A 46 13.24 5.76 5.38
N THR A 47 11.98 5.73 4.93
CA THR A 47 11.35 6.87 4.26
C THR A 47 10.45 7.71 5.17
N GLY A 48 9.92 7.11 6.24
CA GLY A 48 8.89 7.73 7.08
C GLY A 48 7.54 7.87 6.38
N TRP A 49 7.34 7.24 5.21
CA TRP A 49 6.08 7.31 4.47
C TRP A 49 4.95 6.56 5.17
N SER A 50 3.75 7.12 5.09
CA SER A 50 2.51 6.43 5.45
C SER A 50 2.20 5.28 4.48
N ASP A 51 1.36 4.33 4.90
CA ASP A 51 0.93 3.20 4.07
C ASP A 51 0.36 3.64 2.71
N SER A 52 -0.40 4.75 2.72
CA SER A 52 -1.01 5.29 1.51
C SER A 52 0.04 5.87 0.56
N GLU A 53 1.08 6.52 1.08
CA GLU A 53 2.18 7.05 0.28
C GLU A 53 3.05 5.93 -0.27
N LEU A 54 3.41 4.96 0.57
CA LEU A 54 4.22 3.81 0.16
C LEU A 54 3.51 3.00 -0.92
N LEU A 55 2.21 2.68 -0.75
CA LEU A 55 1.43 1.96 -1.77
C LEU A 55 1.35 2.75 -3.08
N SER A 56 1.09 4.06 -2.99
CA SER A 56 0.98 4.92 -4.17
C SER A 56 2.32 5.04 -4.91
N ASN A 57 3.42 5.19 -4.17
CA ASN A 57 4.78 5.27 -4.72
C ASN A 57 5.23 3.94 -5.30
N ALA A 58 4.94 2.81 -4.64
CA ALA A 58 5.23 1.47 -5.16
C ALA A 58 4.59 1.27 -6.54
N LEU A 59 3.29 1.57 -6.69
CA LEU A 59 2.60 1.47 -7.98
C LEU A 59 3.24 2.36 -9.06
N ARG A 60 3.56 3.61 -8.71
CA ARG A 60 4.16 4.58 -9.65
C ARG A 60 5.58 4.18 -10.06
N ILE A 61 6.38 3.68 -9.13
CA ILE A 61 7.75 3.22 -9.39
C ILE A 61 7.72 1.94 -10.24
N THR A 62 6.83 0.98 -9.95
CA THR A 62 6.64 -0.20 -10.80
C THR A 62 6.24 0.19 -12.22
N TYR A 63 5.33 1.16 -12.37
CA TYR A 63 4.97 1.71 -13.68
C TYR A 63 6.15 2.38 -14.39
N ALA A 64 6.93 3.19 -13.68
CA ALA A 64 8.13 3.82 -14.23
C ALA A 64 9.17 2.78 -14.67
N ALA A 65 9.42 1.75 -13.87
CA ALA A 65 10.31 0.65 -14.22
C ALA A 65 9.85 -0.09 -15.48
N TYR A 66 8.53 -0.29 -15.66
CA TYR A 66 7.99 -0.82 -16.90
C TYR A 66 8.25 0.12 -18.08
N LYS A 67 7.94 1.42 -17.94
CA LYS A 67 8.15 2.42 -19.00
C LYS A 67 9.62 2.59 -19.41
N CYS A 68 10.54 2.41 -18.47
CA CYS A 68 11.98 2.50 -18.70
C CYS A 68 12.62 1.15 -19.11
N GLY A 69 11.84 0.08 -19.29
CA GLY A 69 12.36 -1.24 -19.66
C GLY A 69 13.16 -1.96 -18.57
N GLN A 70 13.09 -1.47 -17.33
CA GLN A 70 13.85 -1.97 -16.17
C GLN A 70 13.11 -3.05 -15.37
N ILE A 71 11.82 -3.24 -15.61
CA ILE A 71 10.99 -4.13 -14.79
C ILE A 71 11.50 -5.58 -14.73
N LYS A 72 12.05 -6.10 -15.84
CA LYS A 72 12.64 -7.45 -15.87
C LYS A 72 13.87 -7.54 -14.96
N LEU A 73 14.80 -6.61 -15.10
CA LEU A 73 16.02 -6.52 -14.30
C LEU A 73 15.69 -6.45 -12.80
N LEU A 74 14.73 -5.61 -12.42
CA LEU A 74 14.36 -5.45 -11.01
C LEU A 74 13.67 -6.71 -10.46
N ASN A 75 12.84 -7.38 -11.25
CA ASN A 75 12.22 -8.65 -10.85
C ASN A 75 13.25 -9.78 -10.69
N GLU A 76 14.25 -9.85 -11.58
CA GLU A 76 15.36 -10.79 -11.45
C GLU A 76 16.18 -10.50 -10.18
N TRP A 77 16.48 -9.23 -9.90
CA TRP A 77 17.14 -8.84 -8.66
C TRP A 77 16.36 -9.27 -7.41
N LEU A 78 15.03 -9.09 -7.39
CA LEU A 78 14.19 -9.56 -6.27
C LEU A 78 14.31 -11.07 -6.09
N LYS A 79 14.23 -11.85 -7.17
CA LYS A 79 14.36 -13.31 -7.15
C LYS A 79 15.72 -13.75 -6.60
N ASP A 80 16.80 -13.15 -7.10
CA ASP A 80 18.17 -13.53 -6.74
C ASP A 80 18.52 -13.15 -5.28
N ASN A 81 17.82 -12.16 -4.72
CA ASN A 81 17.98 -11.72 -3.33
C ASN A 81 16.89 -12.27 -2.39
N ASN A 82 16.03 -13.17 -2.87
CA ASN A 82 14.92 -13.77 -2.12
C ASN A 82 13.98 -12.71 -1.48
N LYS A 83 13.59 -11.71 -2.28
CA LYS A 83 12.71 -10.61 -1.92
C LYS A 83 11.35 -10.69 -2.62
#